data_AF-A0A1H8YDU2-F1
#
_entry.id   AF-A0A1H8YDU2-F1
#
_cell.length_a   1.000
_cell.length_b   1.000
_cell.length_c   1.000
_cell.angle_alpha   90.00
_cell.angle_beta   90.00
_cell.angle_gamma   90.00
#
_symmetry.space_group_name_H-M   'P 1'
#
loop_
_entity.id
_entity.type
_entity.pdbx_description
1 polymer ?
#
loop_
_entity_poly.entity_id
_entity_poly.type
_entity_poly.pdbx_seq_one_letter_code
_entity_poly.pdbx_strand_id
1 'polypeptide(L)' 'DAMRERLDRKPDAMRIRRATVEHPFGTLKAWMGATHFKTRTLDRVKTEMSLHVLAYNLKRVVAMLGPQSLIKAIRA' A
#
# COMPACT_ATOMS: atom_id res chain seq x y z
N ASP A 1 -22.73 8.74 14.91
CA ASP A 1 -21.82 9.12 13.82
C ASP A 1 -21.50 7.95 12.90
N ALA A 2 -21.74 8.11 11.60
CA ALA A 2 -21.76 7.03 10.60
C ALA A 2 -20.52 6.10 10.57
N MET A 3 -19.36 6.57 11.03
CA MET A 3 -18.16 5.74 11.19
C MET A 3 -18.36 4.62 12.22
N ARG A 4 -18.93 4.94 13.38
CA ARG A 4 -19.11 4.00 14.50
C ARG A 4 -20.09 2.90 14.09
N GLU A 5 -21.20 3.30 13.49
CA GLU A 5 -22.21 2.38 12.96
C GLU A 5 -21.67 1.45 11.86
N ARG A 6 -20.70 1.91 11.05
CA ARG A 6 -19.99 1.06 10.08
C ARG A 6 -19.06 0.04 10.72
N LEU A 7 -18.41 0.42 11.83
CA LEU A 7 -17.54 -0.48 12.58
C LEU A 7 -18.35 -1.51 13.37
N ASP A 8 -19.46 -1.09 13.97
CA ASP A 8 -20.40 -1.99 14.68
C ASP A 8 -20.96 -3.05 13.72
N ARG A 9 -21.24 -2.67 12.47
CA ARG A 9 -21.63 -3.60 11.39
C ARG A 9 -20.52 -4.53 10.89
N LYS A 10 -19.25 -4.27 11.25
CA LYS A 10 -18.07 -5.05 10.83
C LYS A 10 -17.11 -5.26 12.01
N PRO A 11 -17.46 -6.11 12.98
CA PRO A 11 -16.68 -6.27 14.22
C PRO A 11 -15.22 -6.70 13.96
N ASP A 12 -14.97 -7.44 12.87
CA ASP A 12 -13.63 -7.87 12.46
C ASP A 12 -12.80 -6.80 11.73
N ALA A 13 -13.35 -5.64 11.38
CA ALA A 13 -12.70 -4.66 10.52
C ALA A 13 -11.32 -4.23 11.03
N MET A 14 -11.18 -4.05 12.35
CA MET A 14 -9.91 -3.65 12.97
C MET A 14 -8.88 -4.78 12.94
N ARG A 15 -9.32 -6.03 13.11
CA ARG A 15 -8.45 -7.22 13.02
C ARG A 15 -7.93 -7.40 11.60
N ILE A 16 -8.82 -7.29 10.61
CA ILE A 16 -8.46 -7.36 9.19
C ILE A 16 -7.48 -6.24 8.85
N ARG A 17 -7.76 -5.00 9.27
CA ARG A 17 -6.88 -3.85 9.02
C ARG A 17 -5.46 -4.10 9.53
N ARG A 18 -5.32 -4.60 10.77
CA ARG A 18 -4.03 -4.95 11.36
C ARG A 18 -3.29 -6.01 10.55
N ALA A 19 -4.00 -7.03 10.08
CA ALA A 19 -3.39 -8.14 9.35
C ALA A 19 -3.01 -7.79 7.91
N THR A 20 -3.79 -6.96 7.23
CA THR A 20 -3.67 -6.80 5.77
C THR A 20 -2.98 -5.51 5.34
N VAL A 21 -3.30 -4.36 5.98
CA VAL A 21 -2.84 -3.05 5.49
C VAL A 21 -1.83 -2.37 6.39
N GLU A 22 -1.88 -2.58 7.72
CA GLU A 22 -0.99 -1.86 8.65
C GLU A 22 0.49 -2.15 8.39
N HIS A 23 0.85 -3.42 8.16
CA HIS A 23 2.23 -3.78 7.84
C HIS A 23 2.74 -3.16 6.52
N PRO A 24 2.04 -3.31 5.36
CA PRO A 24 2.42 -2.61 4.13
C PRO A 24 2.61 -1.11 4.30
N PHE A 25 1.67 -0.44 4.97
CA PHE A 25 1.76 1.01 5.19
C PHE A 25 2.93 1.37 6.12
N GLY A 26 3.24 0.53 7.10
CA GLY A 26 4.43 0.69 7.95
C GLY A 26 5.72 0.60 7.14
N THR A 27 5.85 -0.41 6.28
CA THR A 27 7.03 -0.55 5.40
C THR A 27 7.16 0.61 4.42
N LEU A 28 6.06 1.01 3.77
CA LEU A 28 6.05 2.14 2.85
C LEU A 28 6.53 3.42 3.52
N LYS A 29 5.98 3.75 4.70
CA LYS A 29 6.41 4.93 5.47
C LYS A 29 7.87 4.86 5.90
N ALA A 30 8.34 3.68 6.33
CA ALA A 30 9.74 3.50 6.69
C ALA A 30 10.68 3.74 5.51
N TRP A 31 10.32 3.28 4.30
CA TRP A 31 11.11 3.48 3.08
C TRP A 31 11.05 4.90 2.54
N MET A 32 9.89 5.55 2.64
CA MET A 32 9.74 6.97 2.29
C MET A 32 10.55 7.89 3.23
N GLY A 33 10.91 7.38 4.40
CA GLY A 33 11.55 8.14 5.47
C GLY A 33 10.56 9.03 6.22
N ALA A 34 11.07 9.78 7.20
CA ALA A 34 10.28 10.75 7.96
C ALA A 34 10.06 12.07 7.20
N THR A 35 10.46 12.15 5.92
CA THR A 35 10.39 13.39 5.14
C THR A 35 9.04 13.54 4.44
N HIS A 36 8.62 14.79 4.26
CA HIS A 36 7.44 15.15 3.47
C HIS A 36 7.55 14.66 2.02
N PHE A 37 6.39 14.50 1.37
CA PHE A 37 6.30 14.32 -0.08
C PHE A 37 7.13 15.39 -0.80
N LYS A 38 7.78 14.99 -1.89
CA LYS A 38 8.59 15.90 -2.71
C LYS A 38 7.72 16.83 -3.54
N THR A 39 6.53 16.38 -3.89
CA THR A 39 5.58 17.13 -4.70
C THR A 39 4.62 17.98 -3.85
N ARG A 40 4.05 19.01 -4.48
CA ARG A 40 3.00 19.88 -3.91
C ARG A 40 1.73 19.75 -4.77
N THR A 41 0.59 20.05 -4.17
CA THR A 41 -0.79 19.84 -4.69
C THR A 41 -1.26 18.38 -4.64
N LEU A 42 -2.57 18.18 -4.42
CA LEU A 42 -3.14 16.86 -4.17
C LEU A 42 -2.90 15.88 -5.33
N ASP A 43 -3.01 16.34 -6.58
CA ASP A 43 -2.87 15.45 -7.73
C ASP A 43 -1.44 14.93 -7.86
N ARG A 44 -0.44 15.77 -7.63
CA ARG A 44 0.96 15.34 -7.68
C ARG A 44 1.34 14.44 -6.50
N VAL A 45 0.84 14.77 -5.30
CA VAL A 45 1.05 13.93 -4.10
C VAL A 45 0.40 12.55 -4.25
N LYS A 46 -0.79 12.47 -4.88
CA LYS A 46 -1.43 11.20 -5.20
C LYS A 46 -0.58 10.37 -6.15
N THR A 47 0.02 10.99 -7.17
CA THR A 47 0.94 10.31 -8.09
C THR A 47 2.16 9.78 -7.35
N GLU A 48 2.79 10.59 -6.50
CA GLU A 48 3.95 10.17 -5.69
C GLU A 48 3.61 8.98 -4.78
N MET A 49 2.49 9.03 -4.07
CA MET A 49 1.99 7.91 -3.27
C MET A 49 1.73 6.66 -4.13
N SER A 50 1.13 6.83 -5.31
CA SER A 50 0.82 5.71 -6.21
C SER A 50 2.08 5.01 -6.70
N LEU A 51 3.15 5.77 -7.01
CA LEU A 51 4.45 5.21 -7.39
C LEU A 51 5.10 4.43 -6.23
N HIS A 52 5.02 4.92 -5.00
CA HIS A 52 5.51 4.18 -3.83
C HIS A 52 4.77 2.85 -3.65
N VAL A 53 3.44 2.87 -3.74
CA VAL A 53 2.61 1.66 -3.64
C VAL A 53 2.95 0.68 -4.77
N LEU A 54 3.10 1.16 -6.01
CA LEU A 54 3.49 0.34 -7.15
C LEU A 54 4.85 -0.32 -6.91
N ALA A 55 5.87 0.44 -6.51
CA ALA A 55 7.20 -0.10 -6.23
C ALA A 55 7.18 -1.16 -5.11
N TYR A 56 6.43 -0.92 -4.04
CA TYR A 56 6.25 -1.91 -2.97
C TYR A 56 5.58 -3.18 -3.48
N ASN A 57 4.51 -3.06 -4.27
CA ASN A 57 3.80 -4.21 -4.82
C ASN A 57 4.70 -5.03 -5.75
N LEU A 58 5.46 -4.38 -6.63
CA LEU A 58 6.43 -5.06 -7.49
C LEU A 58 7.47 -5.81 -6.66
N LYS A 59 8.05 -5.16 -5.63
CA LYS A 59 9.03 -5.79 -4.74
C LYS A 59 8.43 -6.99 -3.99
N ARG A 60 7.18 -6.89 -3.53
CA ARG A 60 6.47 -7.99 -2.87
C ARG A 60 6.23 -9.15 -3.82
N VAL A 61 5.77 -8.89 -5.04
CA VAL A 61 5.52 -9.94 -6.05
C VAL A 61 6.82 -10.63 -6.44
N VAL A 62 7.90 -9.88 -6.64
CA VAL A 62 9.23 -10.46 -6.90
C VAL A 62 9.68 -11.36 -5.73
N ALA A 63 9.44 -10.95 -4.48
CA ALA A 63 9.78 -11.77 -3.32
C ALA A 63 8.94 -13.05 -3.20
N MET A 64 7.67 -13.03 -3.62
CA MET A 64 6.76 -14.17 -3.53
C MET A 64 6.88 -15.15 -4.70
N LEU A 65 7.01 -14.63 -5.93
CA LEU A 65 6.92 -15.42 -7.17
C LEU A 65 8.23 -15.48 -7.95
N GLY A 66 9.22 -14.66 -7.58
CA GLY A 66 10.46 -14.47 -8.35
C GLY A 66 10.29 -13.48 -9.53
N PRO A 67 11.41 -12.90 -10.01
CA PRO A 67 11.37 -11.89 -11.06
C PRO A 67 10.95 -12.45 -12.44
N GLN A 68 11.31 -13.69 -12.77
CA GLN A 68 10.98 -14.30 -14.06
C GLN A 68 9.47 -14.52 -14.23
N SER A 69 8.80 -14.98 -13.17
CA SER A 69 7.35 -15.16 -13.14
C SER A 69 6.62 -13.84 -13.40
N LEU A 70 7.09 -12.76 -12.77
CA LEU A 70 6.53 -11.42 -12.96
C LEU A 70 6.73 -10.92 -14.41
N ILE A 71 7.94 -11.04 -14.96
CA ILE A 71 8.23 -10.63 -16.34
C ILE A 71 7.36 -11.40 -17.34
N LYS A 72 7.19 -12.71 -17.13
CA LYS A 72 6.32 -13.54 -17.96
C LYS A 72 4.86 -13.06 -17.90
N ALA A 73 4.35 -12.75 -16.71
CA ALA A 73 2.97 -12.28 -16.52
C ALA A 73 2.70 -10.91 -17.16
N ILE A 74 3.70 -10.01 -17.17
CA ILE A 74 3.56 -8.67 -17.79
C ILE A 74 3.57 -8.74 -19.33
N ARG A 75 4.25 -9.73 -19.91
CA ARG A 75 4.37 -9.90 -21.37
C ARG A 75 3.21 -10.65 -22.02
N ALA A 76 2.37 -11.31 -21.23
CA ALA A 76 1.20 -12.05 -21.69
C ALA A 76 0.03 -11.10 -21.95
#